data_AF-A0AAV3XHE8-F1
#
_entry.id   AF-A0AAV3XHE8-F1
#
_cell.length_a   1.000
_cell.length_b   1.000
_cell.length_c   1.000
_cell.angle_alpha   90.00
_cell.angle_beta   90.00
_cell.angle_gamma   90.00
#
_symmetry.space_group_name_H-M   'P 1'
#
loop_
_entity.id
_entity.type
_entity.pdbx_description
1 polymer ?
#
loop_
_entity_poly.entity_id
_entity_poly.type
_entity_poly.pdbx_seq_one_letter_code
_entity_poly.pdbx_strand_id
1 'polypeptide(L)'
;MKDSRFKLEERIAKCGSLIRGWRNYNRYCDMSQHSLWKINHWTWKFIRKQGGLDQCQTNDALKVAFPSISWKACGHNNVKGDKSPFDGDLIYWSDRSHNNYDGITAKPLKKQKFTCPECGLKFFSDDKIELHHIDGNHDNWKPNNLEVLHRHCHQHMPIHSQARVVRNAARKTTK
;
A
#
# COMPACT_ATOMS: atom_id res chain seq x y z
N MET A 1 7.98 -1.34 17.76
CA MET A 1 7.89 -1.10 19.22
C MET A 1 8.82 -2.01 20.00
N LYS A 2 8.27 -2.99 20.75
CA LYS A 2 9.02 -3.82 21.72
C LYS A 2 9.53 -5.16 21.19
N ASP A 3 9.08 -5.59 20.02
CA ASP A 3 9.49 -6.88 19.42
C ASP A 3 11.02 -6.96 19.27
N SER A 4 11.66 -7.87 20.01
CA SER A 4 13.12 -8.03 20.05
C SER A 4 13.69 -8.84 18.89
N ARG A 5 12.83 -9.46 18.06
CA ARG A 5 13.25 -10.26 16.89
C ARG A 5 13.82 -9.42 15.75
N PHE A 6 13.56 -8.11 15.77
CA PHE A 6 13.94 -7.17 14.71
C PHE A 6 14.95 -6.16 15.23
N LYS A 7 15.80 -5.65 14.33
CA LYS A 7 16.70 -4.53 14.65
C LYS A 7 15.89 -3.25 14.91
N LEU A 8 16.49 -2.28 15.60
CA LEU A 8 15.80 -1.02 15.94
C LEU A 8 15.24 -0.31 14.71
N GLU A 9 16.03 -0.22 13.64
CA GLU A 9 15.65 0.39 12.36
C GLU A 9 14.43 -0.29 11.72
N GLU A 10 14.41 -1.63 11.70
CA GLU A 10 13.28 -2.41 11.18
C GLU A 10 12.01 -2.18 12.00
N ARG A 11 12.15 -2.05 13.33
CA ARG A 11 11.01 -1.78 14.23
C ARG A 11 10.44 -0.38 13.99
N ILE A 12 11.31 0.61 13.75
CA ILE A 12 10.93 1.99 13.39
C ILE A 12 10.19 1.97 12.05
N ALA A 13 10.76 1.31 11.03
CA ALA A 13 10.16 1.22 9.70
C ALA A 13 8.78 0.56 9.74
N LYS A 14 8.63 -0.55 10.49
CA LYS A 14 7.32 -1.19 10.71
C LYS A 14 6.31 -0.28 11.39
N CYS A 15 6.74 0.46 12.42
CA CYS A 15 5.91 1.45 13.10
C CYS A 15 5.43 2.53 12.11
N GLY A 16 6.36 3.04 11.29
CA GLY A 16 6.10 4.00 10.22
C GLY A 16 5.05 3.52 9.23
N SER A 17 5.16 2.27 8.75
CA SER A 17 4.19 1.68 7.83
C SER A 17 2.78 1.58 8.42
N LEU A 18 2.67 1.16 9.69
CA LEU A 18 1.38 1.06 10.38
C LEU A 18 0.74 2.44 10.59
N ILE A 19 1.51 3.41 11.10
CA ILE A 19 1.01 4.76 11.36
C ILE A 19 0.66 5.47 10.05
N ARG A 20 1.45 5.26 8.99
CA ARG A 20 1.14 5.76 7.66
C ARG A 20 -0.20 5.24 7.16
N GLY A 21 -0.41 3.92 7.24
CA GLY A 21 -1.68 3.30 6.86
C GLY A 21 -2.86 3.85 7.65
N TRP A 22 -2.73 3.96 8.98
CA TRP A 22 -3.78 4.51 9.84
C TRP A 22 -4.09 5.98 9.53
N ARG A 23 -3.08 6.82 9.29
CA ARG A 23 -3.30 8.23 8.90
C ARG A 23 -3.93 8.35 7.52
N ASN A 24 -3.55 7.51 6.56
CA ASN A 24 -4.18 7.47 5.24
C ASN A 24 -5.64 7.05 5.31
N TYR A 25 -5.97 6.04 6.13
CA TYR A 25 -7.35 5.62 6.34
C TYR A 25 -8.21 6.75 6.92
N ASN A 26 -7.69 7.47 7.92
CA ASN A 26 -8.40 8.56 8.59
C ASN A 26 -8.16 9.94 7.96
N ARG A 27 -7.60 10.03 6.74
CA ARG A 27 -7.20 11.32 6.14
C ARG A 27 -8.37 12.27 5.87
N TYR A 28 -9.59 11.75 5.82
CA TYR A 28 -10.82 12.51 5.60
C TYR A 28 -11.63 12.76 6.89
N CYS A 29 -11.13 12.28 8.03
CA CYS A 29 -11.70 12.55 9.34
C CYS A 29 -11.08 13.83 9.93
N ASP A 30 -11.73 14.41 10.94
CA ASP A 30 -11.09 15.45 11.75
C ASP A 30 -10.00 14.81 12.62
N MET A 31 -8.74 15.14 12.31
CA MET A 31 -7.57 14.61 12.99
C MET A 31 -6.91 15.61 13.94
N SER A 32 -7.55 16.76 14.18
CA SER A 32 -7.01 17.85 15.01
C SER A 32 -6.63 17.39 16.42
N GLN A 33 -7.43 16.51 17.02
CA GLN A 33 -7.19 15.98 18.37
C GLN A 33 -6.30 14.73 18.40
N HIS A 34 -5.97 14.15 17.24
CA HIS A 34 -5.33 12.84 17.14
C HIS A 34 -3.85 12.94 16.72
N SER A 35 -3.06 13.69 17.49
CA SER A 35 -1.63 13.92 17.24
C SER A 35 -0.72 12.72 17.51
N LEU A 36 -1.21 11.69 18.21
CA LEU A 36 -0.44 10.54 18.71
C LEU A 36 0.70 10.91 19.67
N TRP A 37 0.63 12.09 20.29
CA TRP A 37 1.72 12.64 21.12
C TRP A 37 2.22 11.66 22.20
N LYS A 38 1.30 11.04 22.96
CA LYS A 38 1.67 10.09 24.04
C LYS A 38 2.53 8.93 23.53
N ILE A 39 2.16 8.35 22.39
CA ILE A 39 2.85 7.20 21.78
C ILE A 39 4.19 7.65 21.17
N ASN A 40 4.20 8.82 20.53
CA ASN A 40 5.40 9.42 19.96
C ASN A 40 6.45 9.70 21.06
N HIS A 41 6.04 10.40 22.12
CA HIS A 41 6.90 10.71 23.26
C HIS A 41 7.38 9.46 24.01
N TRP A 42 6.52 8.44 24.16
CA TRP A 42 6.96 7.15 24.70
C TRP A 42 8.03 6.49 23.82
N THR A 43 7.87 6.53 22.49
CA THR A 43 8.84 5.97 21.54
C THR A 43 10.17 6.71 21.60
N TRP A 44 10.14 8.05 21.73
CA TRP A 44 11.32 8.87 21.95
C TRP A 44 12.10 8.41 23.19
N LYS A 45 11.41 8.30 24.34
CA LYS A 45 12.01 7.85 25.60
C LYS A 45 12.58 6.44 25.48
N PHE A 46 11.86 5.56 24.79
CA PHE A 46 12.29 4.19 24.56
C PHE A 46 13.59 4.12 23.77
N ILE A 47 13.69 4.84 22.64
CA ILE A 47 14.91 4.89 21.82
C ILE A 47 16.08 5.46 22.61
N ARG A 48 15.88 6.59 23.31
CA ARG A 48 16.92 7.21 24.15
C ARG A 48 17.45 6.29 25.25
N LYS A 49 16.59 5.44 25.82
CA LYS A 49 17.00 4.47 26.87
C LYS A 49 17.86 3.33 26.34
N GLN A 50 17.76 2.96 25.06
CA GLN A 50 18.58 1.89 24.47
C GLN A 50 20.05 2.31 24.29
N GLY A 51 20.34 3.62 24.27
CA GLY A 51 21.66 4.16 23.93
C GLY A 51 21.96 4.07 22.43
N GLY A 52 22.99 4.78 21.99
CA GLY A 52 23.52 4.68 20.62
C GLY A 52 23.01 5.73 19.61
N LEU A 53 21.95 6.48 19.90
CA LEU A 53 21.50 7.61 19.07
C LEU A 53 21.49 8.93 19.86
N ASP A 54 21.99 9.98 19.23
CA ASP A 54 21.89 11.35 19.74
C ASP A 54 20.44 11.89 19.65
N GLN A 55 20.21 13.11 20.13
CA GLN A 55 18.88 13.73 20.13
C GLN A 55 18.36 13.99 18.72
N CYS A 56 19.22 14.42 17.79
CA CYS A 56 18.86 14.74 16.42
C CYS A 56 18.48 13.46 15.66
N GLN A 57 19.34 12.44 15.74
CA GLN A 57 19.12 11.12 15.18
C GLN A 57 17.84 10.47 15.72
N THR A 58 17.56 10.64 17.01
CA THR A 58 16.30 10.15 17.61
C THR A 58 15.09 10.87 17.01
N ASN A 59 15.17 12.20 16.83
CA ASN A 59 14.09 12.96 16.21
C ASN A 59 13.88 12.58 14.74
N ASP A 60 14.94 12.27 14.00
CA ASP A 60 14.85 11.79 12.63
C ASP A 60 14.22 10.38 12.56
N ALA A 61 14.62 9.48 13.46
CA ALA A 61 13.96 8.18 13.63
C ALA A 61 12.46 8.32 13.93
N LEU A 62 12.05 9.32 14.72
CA LEU A 62 10.64 9.59 14.99
C LEU A 62 9.88 10.09 13.77
N LYS A 63 10.49 10.90 12.90
CA LYS A 63 9.84 11.32 11.64
C LYS A 63 9.56 10.12 10.74
N VAL A 64 10.44 9.11 10.77
CA VAL A 64 10.24 7.83 10.06
C VAL A 64 9.15 6.99 10.70
N ALA A 65 9.15 6.86 12.04
CA ALA A 65 8.14 6.08 12.76
C ALA A 65 6.74 6.73 12.77
N PHE A 66 6.66 8.06 12.78
CA PHE A 66 5.42 8.83 12.85
C PHE A 66 5.36 9.83 11.68
N PRO A 67 5.23 9.33 10.43
CA PRO A 67 5.18 10.21 9.27
C PRO A 67 3.97 11.15 9.35
N SER A 68 4.18 12.40 8.93
CA SER A 68 3.10 13.36 8.76
C SER A 68 2.39 13.13 7.43
N ILE A 69 1.06 13.19 7.45
CA ILE A 69 0.21 13.07 6.27
C ILE A 69 -0.83 14.20 6.36
N SER A 70 -1.02 14.91 5.25
CA SER A 70 -2.06 15.93 5.14
C SER A 70 -3.45 15.29 5.23
N TRP A 71 -4.32 15.89 6.04
CA TRP A 71 -5.71 15.47 6.23
C TRP A 71 -6.65 16.63 5.90
N LYS A 72 -7.87 16.30 5.50
CA LYS A 72 -8.94 17.26 5.20
C LYS A 72 -10.27 16.65 5.60
N ALA A 73 -10.88 17.16 6.68
CA ALA A 73 -12.20 16.73 7.11
C ALA A 73 -13.22 16.82 5.96
N CYS A 74 -14.06 15.78 5.83
CA CYS A 74 -15.10 15.69 4.81
C CYS A 74 -14.57 15.82 3.36
N GLY A 75 -13.30 15.52 3.13
CA GLY A 75 -12.69 15.54 1.79
C GLY A 75 -12.96 14.29 0.94
N HIS A 76 -13.75 13.34 1.44
CA HIS A 76 -14.12 12.15 0.68
C HIS A 76 -15.08 12.53 -0.45
N ASN A 77 -14.89 11.93 -1.63
CA ASN A 77 -15.81 12.14 -2.75
C ASN A 77 -17.10 11.36 -2.48
N ASN A 78 -18.23 12.04 -2.29
CA ASN A 78 -19.50 11.40 -1.97
C ASN A 78 -20.09 10.63 -3.17
N VAL A 79 -20.96 9.65 -2.88
CA VAL A 79 -21.78 9.02 -3.92
C VAL A 79 -22.76 10.05 -4.49
N LYS A 80 -22.97 10.05 -5.80
CA LYS A 80 -23.82 11.03 -6.50
C LYS A 80 -25.29 10.64 -6.32
N GLY A 81 -26.08 11.49 -5.67
CA GLY A 81 -27.54 11.35 -5.62
C GLY A 81 -28.03 9.97 -5.17
N ASP A 82 -28.84 9.33 -6.00
CA ASP A 82 -29.48 8.03 -5.83
C ASP A 82 -28.67 6.86 -6.42
N LYS A 83 -27.40 7.08 -6.80
CA LYS A 83 -26.54 6.04 -7.35
C LYS A 83 -26.38 4.88 -6.37
N SER A 84 -26.54 3.67 -6.89
CA SER A 84 -26.40 2.41 -6.15
C SER A 84 -25.41 1.50 -6.88
N PRO A 85 -24.53 0.74 -6.19
CA PRO A 85 -23.65 -0.22 -6.85
C PRO A 85 -24.38 -1.24 -7.76
N PHE A 86 -25.69 -1.39 -7.56
CA PHE A 86 -26.57 -2.28 -8.31
C PHE A 86 -27.41 -1.58 -9.39
N ASP A 87 -27.18 -0.28 -9.65
CA ASP A 87 -27.94 0.51 -10.64
C ASP A 87 -27.51 0.27 -12.09
N GLY A 88 -26.47 -0.53 -12.31
CA GLY A 88 -25.94 -0.85 -13.64
C GLY A 88 -25.08 0.27 -14.26
N ASP A 89 -24.82 1.39 -13.57
CA ASP A 89 -23.93 2.44 -14.06
C ASP A 89 -22.45 2.07 -13.84
N LEU A 90 -22.00 1.10 -14.62
CA LEU A 90 -20.64 0.56 -14.54
C LEU A 90 -19.58 1.64 -14.79
N ILE A 91 -19.90 2.67 -15.58
CA ILE A 91 -18.98 3.78 -15.89
C ILE A 91 -18.76 4.63 -14.64
N TYR A 92 -19.84 5.05 -13.98
CA TYR A 92 -19.76 5.81 -12.73
C TYR A 92 -19.01 5.03 -11.65
N TRP A 93 -19.35 3.75 -11.44
CA TRP A 93 -18.72 2.94 -10.39
C TRP A 93 -17.26 2.61 -10.69
N SER A 94 -16.88 2.35 -11.95
CA SER A 94 -15.49 2.18 -12.35
C SER A 94 -14.69 3.46 -12.13
N ASP A 95 -15.22 4.62 -12.54
CA ASP A 95 -14.56 5.93 -12.37
C ASP A 95 -14.44 6.33 -10.89
N ARG A 96 -15.50 6.14 -10.11
CA ARG A 96 -15.47 6.41 -8.67
C ARG A 96 -14.48 5.50 -7.94
N SER A 97 -14.44 4.22 -8.28
CA SER A 97 -13.51 3.26 -7.67
C SER A 97 -12.06 3.59 -8.00
N HIS A 98 -11.83 4.14 -9.21
CA HIS A 98 -10.53 4.65 -9.62
C HIS A 98 -9.96 5.67 -8.62
N ASN A 99 -10.80 6.56 -8.08
CA ASN A 99 -10.36 7.65 -7.20
C ASN A 99 -9.91 7.17 -5.83
N ASN A 100 -10.22 5.92 -5.49
CA ASN A 100 -9.77 5.27 -4.26
C ASN A 100 -8.37 4.65 -4.39
N TYR A 101 -7.85 4.50 -5.61
CA TYR A 101 -6.48 4.03 -5.82
C TYR A 101 -5.50 5.21 -5.79
N ASP A 102 -4.53 5.15 -4.87
CA ASP A 102 -3.45 6.12 -4.75
C ASP A 102 -2.07 5.48 -4.98
N GLY A 103 -1.03 6.32 -4.94
CA GLY A 103 0.35 5.86 -5.00
C GLY A 103 0.76 5.23 -6.34
N ILE A 104 1.48 4.11 -6.25
CA ILE A 104 2.15 3.48 -7.40
C ILE A 104 1.14 2.80 -8.33
N THR A 105 0.05 2.25 -7.80
CA THR A 105 -0.99 1.54 -8.57
C THR A 105 -1.84 2.47 -9.43
N ALA A 106 -2.05 3.72 -9.00
CA ALA A 106 -2.87 4.69 -9.71
C ALA A 106 -2.31 5.07 -11.09
N LYS A 107 -0.98 5.10 -11.25
CA LYS A 107 -0.32 5.50 -12.51
C LYS A 107 -0.51 4.45 -13.62
N PRO A 108 -0.19 3.15 -13.41
CA PRO A 108 -0.46 2.12 -14.41
C PRO A 108 -1.95 1.96 -14.71
N LEU A 109 -2.83 2.04 -13.72
CA LEU A 109 -4.29 2.00 -13.95
C LEU A 109 -4.76 3.05 -14.97
N LYS A 110 -4.32 4.32 -14.79
CA LYS A 110 -4.62 5.40 -15.74
C LYS A 110 -4.02 5.13 -17.12
N LYS A 111 -2.77 4.66 -17.17
CA LYS A 111 -2.07 4.29 -18.43
C LYS A 111 -2.84 3.20 -19.19
N GLN A 112 -3.37 2.22 -18.48
CA GLN A 112 -4.12 1.07 -19.02
C GLN A 112 -5.60 1.40 -19.28
N LYS A 113 -6.04 2.65 -19.07
CA LYS A 113 -7.44 3.09 -19.20
C LYS A 113 -8.42 2.22 -18.38
N PHE A 114 -7.94 1.76 -17.23
CA PHE A 114 -8.66 0.86 -16.32
C PHE A 114 -9.07 -0.48 -16.94
N THR A 115 -8.31 -0.94 -17.93
CA THR A 115 -8.52 -2.23 -18.60
C THR A 115 -7.37 -3.18 -18.26
N CYS A 116 -7.69 -4.40 -17.86
CA CYS A 116 -6.71 -5.45 -17.66
C CYS A 116 -6.13 -5.88 -19.03
N PRO A 117 -4.80 -5.82 -19.23
CA PRO A 117 -4.16 -6.16 -20.50
C PRO A 117 -4.26 -7.66 -20.81
N GLU A 118 -4.39 -8.51 -19.79
CA GLU A 118 -4.48 -9.97 -19.96
C GLU A 118 -5.86 -10.44 -20.42
N CYS A 119 -6.94 -9.93 -19.82
CA CYS A 119 -8.31 -10.38 -20.16
C CYS A 119 -9.13 -9.36 -20.97
N GLY A 120 -8.63 -8.14 -21.15
CA GLY A 120 -9.33 -7.06 -21.87
C GLY A 120 -10.55 -6.47 -21.13
N LEU A 121 -10.87 -6.96 -19.93
CA LEU A 121 -11.99 -6.46 -19.13
C LEU A 121 -11.60 -5.23 -18.31
N LYS A 122 -12.56 -4.33 -18.08
CA LYS A 122 -12.40 -3.17 -17.20
C LYS A 122 -12.39 -3.60 -15.73
N PHE A 123 -11.64 -2.89 -14.91
CA PHE A 123 -11.65 -3.07 -13.46
C PHE A 123 -12.93 -2.51 -12.84
N PHE A 124 -13.55 -3.31 -11.98
CA PHE A 124 -14.72 -2.93 -11.19
C PHE A 124 -14.38 -2.66 -9.72
N SER A 125 -15.33 -2.10 -8.97
CA SER A 125 -15.18 -1.72 -7.56
C SER A 125 -14.75 -2.87 -6.66
N ASP A 126 -15.33 -4.04 -6.89
CA ASP A 126 -15.13 -5.23 -6.06
C ASP A 126 -14.02 -6.14 -6.58
N ASP A 127 -13.40 -5.79 -7.71
CA ASP A 127 -12.33 -6.58 -8.28
C ASP A 127 -11.06 -6.46 -7.45
N LYS A 128 -10.49 -7.61 -7.10
CA LYS A 128 -9.17 -7.67 -6.49
C LYS A 128 -8.14 -7.43 -7.59
N ILE A 129 -7.51 -6.26 -7.57
CA ILE A 129 -6.43 -5.90 -8.48
C ILE A 129 -5.06 -6.06 -7.83
N GLU A 130 -4.05 -6.45 -8.60
CA GLU A 130 -2.67 -6.63 -8.14
C GLU A 130 -1.70 -5.92 -9.09
N LEU A 131 -0.64 -5.32 -8.53
CA LEU A 131 0.42 -4.68 -9.29
C LEU A 131 1.42 -5.76 -9.76
N HIS A 132 1.67 -5.80 -11.06
CA HIS A 132 2.54 -6.75 -11.74
C HIS A 132 3.82 -6.06 -12.24
N HIS A 133 4.94 -6.79 -12.15
CA HIS A 133 6.21 -6.39 -12.74
C HIS A 133 6.41 -7.21 -14.02
N ILE A 134 6.44 -6.53 -15.17
CA ILE A 134 6.47 -7.16 -16.50
C ILE A 134 7.74 -8.01 -16.69
N ASP A 135 8.87 -7.56 -16.14
CA ASP A 135 10.14 -8.30 -16.17
C ASP A 135 10.27 -9.36 -15.06
N GLY A 136 9.30 -9.45 -14.15
CA GLY A 136 9.35 -10.31 -12.97
C GLY A 136 10.35 -9.89 -11.89
N ASN A 137 11.05 -8.77 -12.07
CA ASN A 137 11.96 -8.23 -11.06
C ASN A 137 11.20 -7.29 -10.13
N HIS A 138 10.94 -7.75 -8.90
CA HIS A 138 10.24 -7.00 -7.86
C HIS A 138 10.97 -5.73 -7.38
N ASP A 139 12.23 -5.53 -7.75
CA ASP A 139 13.00 -4.34 -7.43
C ASP A 139 12.93 -3.27 -8.54
N ASN A 140 12.40 -3.60 -9.72
CA ASN A 140 12.29 -2.68 -10.85
C ASN A 140 10.96 -1.91 -10.86
N TRP A 141 10.88 -0.86 -10.04
CA TRP A 141 9.70 0.00 -9.90
C TRP A 141 9.55 1.08 -10.99
N LYS A 142 10.22 0.92 -12.14
CA LYS A 142 10.09 1.88 -13.25
C LYS A 142 8.65 1.87 -13.77
N PRO A 143 8.01 3.03 -14.03
CA PRO A 143 6.61 3.09 -14.47
C PRO A 143 6.28 2.28 -15.74
N ASN A 144 7.27 2.05 -16.60
CA ASN A 144 7.10 1.27 -17.82
C ASN A 144 7.16 -0.24 -17.59
N ASN A 145 7.66 -0.68 -16.42
CA ASN A 145 7.75 -2.08 -16.01
C ASN A 145 6.56 -2.51 -15.13
N LEU A 146 5.67 -1.57 -14.80
CA LEU A 146 4.54 -1.81 -13.90
C LEU A 146 3.23 -1.81 -14.67
N GLU A 147 2.41 -2.82 -14.40
CA GLU A 147 1.04 -2.92 -14.89
C GLU A 147 0.11 -3.44 -13.80
N VAL A 148 -1.18 -3.18 -13.93
CA VAL A 148 -2.20 -3.72 -13.04
C VAL A 148 -2.95 -4.83 -13.74
N LEU A 149 -3.13 -5.95 -13.04
CA LEU A 149 -3.89 -7.11 -13.49
C LEU A 149 -5.00 -7.45 -12.49
N HIS A 150 -6.06 -8.12 -12.94
CA HIS A 150 -6.95 -8.82 -12.02
C HIS A 150 -6.15 -9.87 -11.27
N ARG A 151 -6.46 -10.11 -9.99
CA ARG A 151 -5.81 -11.13 -9.17
C ARG A 151 -5.80 -12.51 -9.83
N HIS A 152 -6.88 -12.85 -10.55
CA HIS A 152 -6.94 -14.09 -11.32
C HIS A 152 -5.93 -14.09 -12.47
N CYS A 153 -5.95 -13.06 -13.34
CA CYS A 153 -4.98 -12.90 -14.42
C CYS A 153 -3.53 -12.92 -13.92
N HIS A 154 -3.26 -12.20 -12.83
CA HIS A 154 -1.95 -12.11 -12.22
C HIS A 154 -1.41 -13.49 -11.80
N GLN A 155 -2.26 -14.37 -11.27
CA GLN A 155 -1.86 -15.74 -10.89
C GLN A 155 -1.52 -16.63 -12.09
N HIS A 156 -2.10 -16.34 -13.25
CA HIS A 156 -1.84 -17.08 -14.49
C HIS A 156 -0.59 -16.58 -15.23
N MET A 157 0.02 -15.48 -14.79
CA MET A 157 1.21 -14.95 -15.44
C MET A 157 2.39 -15.92 -15.35
N PRO A 158 3.10 -16.19 -16.48
CA PRO A 158 4.20 -17.14 -16.54
C PRO A 158 5.29 -16.90 -15.50
N ILE A 159 5.60 -15.64 -15.21
CA ILE A 159 6.61 -15.21 -14.23
C ILE A 159 6.34 -15.76 -12.83
N HIS A 160 5.08 -15.82 -12.40
CA HIS A 160 4.70 -16.42 -11.11
C HIS A 160 4.66 -17.95 -11.18
N SER A 161 4.27 -18.50 -12.33
CA SER A 161 4.21 -19.95 -12.55
C SER A 161 5.61 -20.60 -12.59
N GLN A 162 6.58 -19.97 -13.25
CA GLN A 162 7.96 -20.47 -13.37
C GLN A 162 8.66 -20.43 -12.00
N ALA A 163 8.45 -19.37 -11.21
CA ALA A 163 8.95 -19.30 -9.84
C ALA A 163 8.36 -20.41 -8.93
N ARG A 164 7.09 -20.78 -9.11
CA ARG A 164 6.47 -21.93 -8.42
C ARG A 164 7.08 -23.26 -8.85
N VAL A 165 7.31 -23.47 -10.14
CA VAL A 165 7.93 -24.70 -10.66
C VAL A 165 9.36 -24.86 -10.12
N VAL A 166 10.17 -23.79 -10.13
CA VAL A 166 11.54 -23.79 -9.59
C VAL A 166 11.54 -24.05 -8.07
N ARG A 167 10.66 -23.40 -7.31
CA ARG A 167 10.54 -23.65 -5.85
C ARG A 167 10.07 -25.07 -5.53
N ASN A 168 9.14 -25.62 -6.30
CA ASN A 168 8.65 -26.98 -6.12
C ASN A 168 9.69 -28.02 -6.54
N ALA A 169 10.50 -27.74 -7.58
CA ALA A 169 11.62 -28.58 -7.98
C ALA A 169 12.72 -28.60 -6.89
N ALA A 170 13.10 -27.45 -6.34
CA ALA A 170 14.07 -27.35 -5.24
C ALA A 170 13.60 -28.05 -3.94
N ARG A 171 12.28 -28.14 -3.73
CA ARG A 171 11.69 -28.86 -2.59
C ARG A 171 11.63 -30.38 -2.79
N LYS A 172 11.68 -30.86 -4.04
CA LYS A 172 11.75 -32.29 -4.36
C LYS A 172 13.17 -32.84 -4.29
N THR A 173 14.20 -32.01 -4.48
CA THR A 173 15.62 -32.41 -4.41
C THR A 173 16.19 -32.42 -3.00
N THR A 174 15.39 -32.05 -1.99
CA THR A 174 15.77 -31.97 -0.56
C THR A 174 15.09 -33.05 0.30
N LYS A 175 14.48 -34.06 -0.34
CA LYS A 175 14.07 -35.34 0.26
C LYS A 175 14.88 -36.45 -0.36
#